data_AF-A0A4Y2JNG7-F1
#
_entry.id   AF-A0A4Y2JNG7-F1
#
_cell.length_a   1.000
_cell.length_b   1.000
_cell.length_c   1.000
_cell.angle_alpha   90.00
_cell.angle_beta   90.00
_cell.angle_gamma   90.00
#
_symmetry.space_group_name_H-M   'P 1'
#
loop_
_entity.id
_entity.type
_entity.pdbx_description
1 polymer ?
#
loop_
_entity_poly.entity_id
_entity_poly.type
_entity_poly.pdbx_seq_one_letter_code
_entity_poly.pdbx_strand_id
1 'polypeptide(L)'
;MSLQNLSVMGCNEANVNTDWKRKVIRFLETYIGRPSQSNVSMLHTNELPLRHLILEIDGSTKGPYSYSGPIGLLLNECEKFQLSNLIKLTVLFSLWI
;
A
#
# COMPACT_ATOMS: atom_id res chain seq x y z
N MET A 1 12.35 -12.72 -15.71
CA MET A 1 13.33 -12.27 -14.70
C MET A 1 13.79 -13.47 -13.89
N SER A 2 15.07 -13.57 -13.54
CA SER A 2 15.57 -14.58 -12.58
C SER A 2 15.34 -14.08 -11.16
N LEU A 3 14.80 -14.93 -10.27
CA LEU A 3 14.66 -14.63 -8.83
C LEU A 3 16.01 -14.40 -8.14
N GLN A 4 17.11 -14.86 -8.75
CA GLN A 4 18.48 -14.64 -8.25
C GLN A 4 18.85 -13.15 -8.14
N ASN A 5 18.17 -12.25 -8.88
CA ASN A 5 18.44 -10.81 -8.85
C ASN A 5 17.51 -10.03 -7.90
N LEU A 6 16.60 -10.69 -7.17
CA LEU A 6 15.67 -10.04 -6.25
C LEU A 6 16.39 -9.60 -4.96
N SER A 7 16.72 -8.32 -4.85
CA SER A 7 17.41 -7.75 -3.68
C SER A 7 16.44 -7.38 -2.54
N VAL A 8 15.35 -6.69 -2.88
CA VAL A 8 14.36 -6.12 -1.96
C VAL A 8 12.97 -6.69 -2.23
N MET A 9 12.23 -7.01 -1.17
CA MET A 9 10.81 -7.38 -1.25
C MET A 9 9.95 -6.34 -0.52
N GLY A 10 8.99 -5.75 -1.21
CA GLY A 10 7.98 -4.87 -0.60
C GLY A 10 6.80 -5.67 -0.06
N CYS A 11 6.39 -5.41 1.18
CA CYS A 11 5.21 -6.02 1.83
C CYS A 11 4.54 -4.99 2.76
N ASN A 12 3.24 -5.10 3.01
CA ASN A 12 2.60 -4.31 4.07
C ASN A 12 2.87 -4.90 5.47
N GLU A 13 2.62 -4.13 6.52
CA GLU A 13 2.86 -4.50 7.93
C GLU A 13 2.00 -5.66 8.46
N ALA A 14 1.13 -6.22 7.63
CA ALA A 14 0.05 -7.10 8.06
C ALA A 14 0.47 -8.42 8.73
N ASN A 15 -0.57 -9.06 9.27
CA ASN A 15 -0.63 -10.51 9.35
C ASN A 15 -0.42 -11.17 7.96
N VAL A 16 -0.23 -12.49 7.91
CA VAL A 16 0.27 -13.28 6.76
C VAL A 16 1.66 -12.87 6.19
N ASN A 17 2.15 -11.63 6.38
CA ASN A 17 3.40 -11.13 5.75
C ASN A 17 4.66 -11.04 6.64
N THR A 18 4.61 -10.40 7.82
CA THR A 18 5.80 -9.91 8.57
C THR A 18 6.38 -10.76 9.74
N ASP A 19 5.76 -11.87 10.18
CA ASP A 19 6.22 -12.57 11.42
C ASP A 19 7.28 -13.65 11.13
N TRP A 20 8.14 -13.86 12.11
CA TRP A 20 9.36 -14.66 12.02
C TRP A 20 9.12 -16.16 11.91
N LYS A 21 7.96 -16.67 12.34
CA LYS A 21 7.73 -18.13 12.43
C LYS A 21 7.31 -18.77 11.11
N ARG A 22 6.41 -18.14 10.33
CA ARG A 22 5.70 -18.85 9.24
C ARG A 22 5.08 -17.98 8.14
N LYS A 23 5.56 -16.75 7.94
CA LYS A 23 4.93 -15.78 7.02
C LYS A 23 5.59 -15.72 5.63
N VAL A 24 4.93 -15.03 4.69
CA VAL A 24 5.31 -14.96 3.26
C VAL A 24 6.77 -14.56 3.04
N ILE A 25 7.27 -13.55 3.75
CA ILE A 25 8.68 -13.12 3.65
C ILE A 25 9.62 -14.27 4.01
N ARG A 26 9.39 -14.94 5.15
CA ARG A 26 10.23 -16.05 5.62
C ARG A 26 10.18 -17.26 4.69
N PHE A 27 9.04 -17.53 4.08
CA PHE A 27 8.90 -18.57 3.06
C PHE A 27 9.73 -18.24 1.80
N LEU A 28 9.68 -16.99 1.33
CA LEU A 28 10.44 -16.53 0.17
C LEU A 28 11.96 -16.51 0.44
N GLU A 29 12.42 -16.07 1.62
CA GLU A 29 13.83 -16.21 2.03
C GLU A 29 14.32 -17.66 1.97
N THR A 30 13.49 -18.59 2.46
CA THR A 30 13.81 -20.03 2.49
C THR A 30 13.85 -20.62 1.07
N TYR A 31 12.93 -20.20 0.19
CA TYR A 31 12.87 -20.63 -1.21
C TYR A 31 14.04 -20.08 -2.05
N ILE A 32 14.44 -18.83 -1.82
CA ILE A 32 15.57 -18.18 -2.52
C ILE A 32 16.91 -18.61 -1.89
N GLY A 33 16.90 -19.14 -0.67
CA GLY A 33 18.09 -19.63 0.04
C GLY A 33 18.97 -18.51 0.63
N ARG A 34 18.44 -17.30 0.82
CA ARG A 34 19.17 -16.15 1.38
C ARG A 34 18.25 -15.18 2.12
N PRO A 35 18.75 -14.45 3.14
CA PRO A 35 18.01 -13.33 3.71
C PRO A 35 17.80 -12.25 2.64
N SER A 36 16.62 -11.62 2.66
CA SER A 36 16.28 -10.53 1.74
C SER A 36 15.84 -9.31 2.53
N GLN A 37 16.21 -8.11 2.06
CA GLN A 37 15.76 -6.89 2.70
C GLN A 37 14.26 -6.72 2.44
N SER A 38 13.44 -6.86 3.49
CA SER A 38 12.04 -6.52 3.44
C SER A 38 11.87 -5.01 3.62
N ASN A 39 11.34 -4.34 2.60
CA ASN A 39 10.80 -2.99 2.77
C ASN A 39 9.36 -3.13 3.27
N VAL A 40 9.22 -3.14 4.59
CA VAL A 40 7.92 -3.23 5.27
C VAL A 40 7.27 -1.86 5.23
N SER A 41 6.10 -1.78 4.59
CA SER A 41 5.38 -0.53 4.36
C SER A 41 4.73 -0.06 5.67
N MET A 42 5.37 0.93 6.31
CA MET A 42 4.96 1.65 7.54
C MET A 42 3.69 2.50 7.37
N LEU A 43 2.66 1.96 6.70
CA LEU A 43 1.39 2.65 6.46
C LEU A 43 0.73 3.02 7.79
N HIS A 44 0.73 2.10 8.77
CA HIS A 44 0.12 2.35 10.07
C HIS A 44 0.89 3.39 10.91
N THR A 45 2.20 3.55 10.69
CA THR A 45 3.01 4.57 11.37
C THR A 45 2.62 5.99 10.96
N ASN A 46 2.21 6.19 9.71
CA ASN A 46 1.66 7.46 9.22
C ASN A 46 0.15 7.59 9.50
N GLU A 47 -0.59 6.47 9.48
CA GLU A 47 -2.03 6.43 9.76
C GLU A 47 -2.36 6.89 11.18
N LEU A 48 -1.61 6.44 12.20
CA LEU A 48 -1.88 6.78 13.60
C LEU A 48 -1.85 8.31 13.90
N PRO A 49 -0.79 9.07 13.57
CA PRO A 49 -0.78 10.52 13.80
C PRO A 49 -1.77 11.28 12.91
N LEU A 50 -2.06 10.76 11.71
CA LEU A 50 -3.02 11.35 10.78
C LEU A 50 -4.47 10.86 11.01
N ARG A 51 -4.72 10.00 12.00
CA ARG A 51 -6.00 9.29 12.15
C ARG A 51 -7.22 10.21 12.23
N HIS A 52 -7.09 11.35 12.91
CA HIS A 52 -8.16 12.34 13.00
C HIS A 52 -8.43 13.00 11.65
N LEU A 53 -7.38 13.41 10.93
CA LEU A 53 -7.47 13.97 9.58
C LEU A 53 -8.07 12.95 8.59
N ILE A 54 -7.61 11.70 8.64
CA ILE A 54 -8.14 10.61 7.81
C ILE A 54 -9.62 10.37 8.10
N LEU A 55 -10.03 10.39 9.38
CA LEU A 55 -11.43 10.20 9.77
C LEU A 55 -12.34 11.38 9.37
N GLU A 56 -11.84 12.62 9.37
CA GLU A 56 -12.57 13.77 8.81
C GLU A 56 -12.70 13.69 7.28
N ILE A 57 -11.66 13.19 6.60
CA ILE A 57 -11.54 13.18 5.13
C ILE A 57 -12.22 11.99 4.46
N ASP A 58 -12.15 10.79 5.05
CA ASP A 58 -12.73 9.53 4.55
C ASP A 58 -14.06 9.18 5.24
N GLY A 59 -14.31 9.81 6.40
CA GLY A 59 -15.53 9.69 7.18
C GLY A 59 -15.60 8.39 7.99
N SER A 60 -16.78 8.10 8.51
CA SER A 60 -17.07 6.80 9.10
C SER A 60 -17.34 5.78 7.99
N THR A 61 -16.56 4.70 7.95
CA THR A 61 -16.78 3.58 7.03
C THR A 61 -18.13 2.92 7.35
N LYS A 62 -19.06 2.93 6.39
CA LYS A 62 -20.40 2.30 6.56
C LYS A 62 -20.47 0.88 5.98
N GLY A 63 -19.33 0.32 5.60
CA GLY A 63 -19.20 -0.91 4.81
C GLY A 63 -18.01 -0.84 3.84
N PRO A 64 -17.67 -1.95 3.15
CA PRO A 64 -16.44 -2.07 2.35
C PRO A 64 -16.40 -1.20 1.08
N TYR A 65 -17.55 -0.65 0.65
CA TYR A 65 -17.69 0.20 -0.54
C TYR A 65 -18.45 1.50 -0.24
N SER A 66 -18.63 1.84 1.03
CA SER A 66 -19.45 2.99 1.47
C SER A 66 -18.60 3.98 2.26
N TYR A 67 -17.86 4.77 1.48
CA TYR A 67 -17.22 6.01 1.91
C TYR A 67 -18.28 7.03 2.37
N SER A 68 -17.93 7.87 3.34
CA SER A 68 -18.83 8.94 3.80
C SER A 68 -18.17 10.31 3.98
N GLY A 69 -16.85 10.38 3.97
CA GLY A 69 -16.09 11.62 3.98
C GLY A 69 -15.92 12.24 2.59
N PRO A 70 -15.52 13.52 2.54
CA PRO A 70 -15.43 14.30 1.31
C PRO A 70 -14.54 13.67 0.23
N ILE A 71 -13.40 13.05 0.57
CA ILE A 71 -12.53 12.44 -0.46
C ILE A 71 -13.12 11.15 -1.01
N GLY A 72 -13.62 10.25 -0.16
CA GLY A 72 -14.19 9.00 -0.64
C GLY A 72 -15.48 9.18 -1.47
N LEU A 73 -16.21 10.29 -1.28
CA LEU A 73 -17.29 10.70 -2.19
C LEU A 73 -16.76 11.15 -3.57
N LEU A 74 -15.63 11.85 -3.63
CA LEU A 74 -14.96 12.21 -4.89
C LEU A 74 -14.39 10.97 -5.63
N LEU A 75 -14.04 9.89 -4.92
CA LEU A 75 -13.56 8.65 -5.55
C LEU A 75 -14.64 7.98 -6.45
N ASN A 76 -15.94 8.13 -6.14
CA ASN A 76 -17.04 7.71 -7.01
C ASN A 76 -17.09 8.48 -8.35
N GLU A 77 -16.44 9.64 -8.43
CA GLU A 77 -16.23 10.38 -9.68
C GLU A 77 -14.92 9.95 -10.35
N CYS A 78 -13.89 9.60 -9.57
CA CYS A 78 -12.63 9.04 -10.08
C CYS A 78 -12.81 7.68 -10.78
N GLU A 79 -13.73 6.81 -10.36
CA GLU A 79 -14.03 5.55 -11.08
C GLU A 79 -14.55 5.79 -12.52
N LYS A 80 -15.17 6.94 -12.77
CA LYS A 80 -15.63 7.34 -14.11
C LYS A 80 -14.51 7.97 -14.94
N PHE A 81 -13.36 8.27 -14.32
CA PHE A 81 -12.20 8.86 -14.96
C PHE A 81 -11.37 7.76 -15.63
N GLN A 82 -11.01 7.94 -16.90
CA GLN A 82 -10.21 6.95 -17.60
C GLN A 82 -8.82 6.82 -16.97
N LEU A 83 -8.41 5.57 -16.67
CA LEU A 83 -7.14 5.21 -16.04
C LEU A 83 -5.91 5.78 -16.77
N SER A 84 -6.02 6.01 -18.08
CA SER A 84 -5.03 6.68 -18.93
C SER A 84 -4.64 8.09 -18.46
N ASN A 85 -5.54 8.78 -17.75
CA ASN A 85 -5.27 10.11 -17.19
C ASN A 85 -4.61 10.06 -15.80
N LEU A 86 -4.90 9.03 -14.99
CA LEU A 86 -4.29 8.83 -13.68
C LEU A 86 -2.79 8.51 -13.79
N ILE A 87 -2.40 7.70 -14.78
CA ILE A 87 -0.99 7.35 -15.04
C ILE A 87 -0.13 8.61 -15.31
N LYS A 88 -0.70 9.65 -15.96
CA LYS A 88 0.02 10.91 -16.22
C LYS A 88 0.30 11.71 -14.94
N LEU A 89 -0.61 11.68 -13.96
CA LEU A 89 -0.42 12.32 -12.66
C LEU A 89 0.68 11.65 -11.85
N THR A 90 0.77 10.32 -11.88
CA THR A 90 1.85 9.57 -11.22
C THR A 90 3.23 9.94 -11.78
N VAL A 91 3.34 10.09 -13.11
CA VAL A 91 4.60 10.49 -13.77
C VAL A 91 4.99 11.94 -13.45
N LEU A 92 4.03 12.85 -13.24
CA LEU A 92 4.32 14.24 -12.86
C LEU A 92 4.87 14.34 -11.43
N PHE A 93 4.40 13.52 -10.49
CA PHE A 93 4.92 13.49 -9.12
C PHE A 93 6.32 12.86 -9.03
N SER A 94 6.64 11.87 -9.86
CA SER A 94 7.97 11.25 -9.92
C SER A 94 8.99 12.00 -10.78
N LEU A 95 8.67 13.23 -11.21
CA LEU A 95 9.61 14.16 -11.85
C LEU A 95 10.06 15.31 -10.92
N TRP A 96 9.60 15.34 -9.66
CA TRP A 96 9.94 16.39 -8.68
C TRP A 96 10.45 15.85 -7.32
N ILE A 97 10.94 14.60 -7.35
CA ILE A 97 11.85 13.97 -6.37
C ILE A 97 12.96 13.30 -7.17
#